data_AF-A0A7Y7NVT9-F1
#
_entry.id   AF-A0A7Y7NVT9-F1
#
_cell.length_a   1.000
_cell.length_b   1.000
_cell.length_c   1.000
_cell.angle_alpha   90.00
_cell.angle_beta   90.00
_cell.angle_gamma   90.00
#
_symmetry.space_group_name_H-M   'P 1'
#
loop_
_entity.id
_entity.type
_entity.pdbx_description
1 polymer ?
#
loop_
_entity_poly.entity_id
_entity_poly.type
_entity_poly.pdbx_seq_one_letter_code
_entity_poly.pdbx_strand_id
1 'polypeptide(L)'
;MKLTLISFVILFSGSICFGENLNSVALNKSAENSGFNKLEKNDTLEMVGNIVKMSFRTKNSKEVSGAYDYYFKTAKHKYFIKINEGVLSAADLEYRLKMEVRLKFIVKTGEWDSDPNSKDKVQSRTGEYIVILQELRRD
;
A
#
# COMPACT_ATOMS: atom_id res chain seq x y z
N MET A 1 -53.60 -6.10 5.18
CA MET A 1 -53.14 -7.39 5.75
C MET A 1 -52.02 -7.13 6.73
N LYS A 2 -51.86 -8.02 7.70
CA LYS A 2 -51.32 -7.80 9.05
C LYS A 2 -49.89 -7.24 9.10
N LEU A 3 -49.75 -6.22 9.96
CA LEU A 3 -48.52 -5.73 10.57
C LEU A 3 -47.99 -6.81 11.53
N THR A 4 -46.73 -7.19 11.44
CA THR A 4 -46.06 -7.94 12.53
C THR A 4 -44.66 -7.39 12.73
N LEU A 5 -44.56 -6.49 13.71
CA LEU A 5 -43.31 -6.02 14.30
C LEU A 5 -42.81 -7.12 15.23
N ILE A 6 -41.60 -7.64 15.02
CA ILE A 6 -40.94 -8.52 15.99
C ILE A 6 -39.73 -7.77 16.53
N SER A 7 -39.91 -7.19 17.70
CA SER A 7 -38.83 -6.69 18.56
C SER A 7 -38.10 -7.89 19.15
N PHE A 8 -36.78 -7.95 18.96
CA PHE A 8 -35.92 -8.80 19.78
C PHE A 8 -34.88 -7.91 20.47
N VAL A 9 -35.18 -7.62 21.75
CA VAL A 9 -34.25 -7.06 22.72
C VAL A 9 -33.38 -8.21 23.19
N ILE A 10 -32.07 -8.16 22.95
CA ILE A 10 -31.10 -8.97 23.68
C ILE A 10 -30.11 -8.00 24.32
N LEU A 11 -30.40 -7.68 25.58
CA LEU A 11 -29.45 -7.15 26.54
C LEU A 11 -28.57 -8.31 27.01
N PHE A 12 -27.29 -8.30 26.65
CA PHE A 12 -26.28 -9.07 27.38
C PHE A 12 -25.26 -8.10 27.96
N SER A 13 -25.55 -7.66 29.17
CA SER A 13 -24.58 -7.20 30.14
C SER A 13 -23.65 -8.35 30.51
N GLY A 14 -22.35 -8.18 30.29
CA GLY A 14 -21.33 -9.16 30.63
C GLY A 14 -19.95 -8.55 30.65
N SER A 15 -19.68 -7.72 31.66
CA SER A 15 -18.33 -7.35 32.05
C SER A 15 -17.57 -8.61 32.47
N ILE A 16 -16.56 -9.00 31.69
CA ILE A 16 -15.52 -9.91 32.15
C ILE A 16 -14.20 -9.14 32.03
N CYS A 17 -13.80 -8.55 33.15
CA CYS A 17 -12.41 -8.19 33.38
C CYS A 17 -11.65 -9.51 33.59
N PHE A 18 -10.81 -9.87 32.63
CA PHE A 18 -9.73 -10.83 32.87
C PHE A 18 -8.42 -10.06 32.72
N GLY A 19 -7.79 -9.81 33.86
CA GLY A 19 -6.41 -9.34 33.93
C GLY A 19 -5.50 -10.54 33.69
N GLU A 20 -4.69 -10.47 32.64
CA GLU A 20 -3.53 -11.34 32.48
C GLU A 20 -2.27 -10.48 32.55
N ASN A 21 -1.65 -10.53 33.73
CA ASN A 21 -0.27 -10.17 33.94
C ASN A 21 0.56 -11.39 33.56
N LEU A 22 1.22 -11.33 32.40
CA LEU A 22 2.21 -12.33 32.00
C LEU A 22 3.54 -11.62 31.71
N ASN A 23 4.50 -11.94 32.58
CA ASN A 23 5.92 -11.73 32.43
C ASN A 23 6.38 -12.08 31.01
N SER A 24 6.69 -11.06 30.20
CA SER A 24 7.48 -11.25 28.99
C SER A 24 8.96 -11.22 29.36
N VAL A 25 9.48 -12.43 29.48
CA VAL A 25 10.89 -12.84 29.36
C VAL A 25 11.72 -11.84 28.56
N ALA A 26 12.76 -11.32 29.22
CA ALA A 26 13.86 -10.60 28.60
C ALA A 26 14.55 -11.52 27.59
N LEU A 27 14.29 -11.30 26.29
CA LEU A 27 14.95 -11.99 25.21
C LEU A 27 16.21 -11.22 24.84
N ASN A 28 17.34 -11.87 25.10
CA ASN A 28 18.68 -11.38 24.87
C ASN A 28 18.93 -11.04 23.40
N LYS A 29 19.62 -9.92 23.23
CA LYS A 29 20.44 -9.55 22.06
C LYS A 29 20.98 -10.77 21.30
N SER A 30 20.60 -10.89 20.04
CA SER A 30 21.53 -11.31 19.00
C SER A 30 21.49 -10.29 17.89
N ALA A 31 22.65 -9.66 17.70
CA ALA A 31 22.94 -8.77 16.62
C ALA A 31 22.95 -9.57 15.31
N GLU A 32 22.03 -9.26 14.41
CA GLU A 32 22.31 -9.38 12.98
C GLU A 32 22.40 -7.99 12.39
N ASN A 33 23.67 -7.64 12.24
CA ASN A 33 24.22 -6.53 11.51
C ASN A 33 23.95 -6.79 10.01
N SER A 34 22.87 -6.25 9.46
CA SER A 34 22.74 -6.07 8.01
C SER A 34 22.45 -4.60 7.74
N GLY A 35 23.31 -4.01 6.93
CA GLY A 35 23.49 -2.57 6.84
C GLY A 35 22.25 -1.84 6.33
N PHE A 36 21.62 -1.08 7.22
CA PHE A 36 20.77 0.05 6.87
C PHE A 36 21.43 1.34 7.36
N ASN A 37 22.61 1.66 6.82
CA ASN A 37 23.21 2.98 6.94
C ASN A 37 23.52 3.53 5.56
N LYS A 38 22.45 3.86 4.85
CA LYS A 38 22.41 5.05 4.00
C LYS A 38 20.94 5.45 3.90
N LEU A 39 20.49 6.29 4.82
CA LEU A 39 19.38 7.19 4.50
C LEU A 39 19.91 8.07 3.37
N GLU A 40 19.81 7.55 2.14
CA GLU A 40 19.87 8.41 0.98
C GLU A 40 18.87 9.52 1.25
N LYS A 41 19.35 10.75 1.07
CA LYS A 41 18.55 11.97 1.08
C LYS A 41 17.51 11.79 -0.04
N ASN A 42 16.44 11.06 0.26
CA ASN A 42 15.38 10.80 -0.68
C ASN A 42 14.60 12.10 -0.70
N ASP A 43 14.97 12.95 -1.66
CA ASP A 43 14.29 14.20 -1.91
C ASP A 43 12.81 13.85 -2.10
N THR A 44 12.02 14.25 -1.10
CA THR A 44 10.59 14.02 -1.15
C THR A 44 10.02 15.02 -2.12
N LEU A 45 9.29 14.53 -3.11
CA LEU A 45 8.68 15.33 -4.16
C LEU A 45 7.20 15.47 -3.91
N GLU A 46 6.68 16.64 -4.25
CA GLU A 46 5.26 16.95 -4.21
C GLU A 46 4.81 17.33 -5.61
N MET A 47 3.88 16.56 -6.18
CA MET A 47 3.39 16.81 -7.54
C MET A 47 1.90 16.56 -7.63
N VAL A 48 1.29 17.22 -8.62
CA VAL A 48 -0.10 17.04 -9.01
C VAL A 48 -0.15 16.17 -10.27
N GLY A 49 -1.06 15.22 -10.29
CA GLY A 49 -1.23 14.30 -11.40
C GLY A 49 -2.44 13.39 -11.23
N ASN A 50 -2.53 12.37 -12.08
CA ASN A 50 -3.67 11.44 -12.08
C ASN A 50 -3.18 10.02 -11.83
N ILE A 51 -3.97 9.25 -11.07
CA ILE A 51 -3.75 7.80 -10.95
C ILE A 51 -4.35 7.12 -12.17
N VAL A 52 -3.55 6.28 -12.82
CA VAL A 52 -3.97 5.45 -13.95
C VAL A 52 -3.71 3.98 -13.64
N LYS A 53 -4.69 3.15 -14.00
CA LYS A 53 -4.62 1.69 -13.89
C LYS A 53 -4.33 1.11 -15.27
N MET A 54 -3.35 0.22 -15.36
CA MET A 54 -2.96 -0.44 -16.61
C MET A 54 -2.95 -1.96 -16.41
N SER A 55 -3.36 -2.72 -17.43
CA SER A 55 -3.28 -4.18 -17.40
C SER A 55 -1.83 -4.62 -17.25
N PHE A 56 -1.57 -5.54 -16.32
CA PHE A 56 -0.24 -6.12 -16.16
C PHE A 56 0.12 -6.95 -17.40
N ARG A 57 1.31 -6.69 -17.94
CA ARG A 57 1.86 -7.42 -19.09
C ARG A 57 3.12 -8.17 -18.69
N THR A 58 3.14 -9.46 -19.01
CA THR A 58 4.32 -10.30 -18.84
C THR A 58 5.41 -9.96 -19.87
N LYS A 59 6.64 -10.46 -19.65
CA LYS A 59 7.76 -10.36 -20.63
C LYS A 59 7.39 -10.75 -22.07
N ASN A 60 6.45 -11.69 -22.24
CA ASN A 60 5.98 -12.14 -23.57
C ASN A 60 4.82 -11.28 -24.10
N SER A 61 4.61 -10.08 -23.56
CA SER A 61 3.51 -9.16 -23.89
C SER A 61 2.11 -9.73 -23.69
N LYS A 62 1.96 -10.86 -22.99
CA LYS A 62 0.65 -11.41 -22.64
C LYS A 62 0.07 -10.63 -21.46
N GLU A 63 -1.16 -10.17 -21.61
CA GLU A 63 -1.95 -9.60 -20.52
C GLU A 63 -2.41 -10.71 -19.58
N VAL A 64 -2.30 -10.45 -18.28
CA VAL A 64 -2.82 -11.36 -17.25
C VAL A 64 -4.16 -10.80 -16.78
N SER A 65 -5.24 -11.53 -17.04
CA SER A 65 -6.58 -11.12 -16.62
C SER A 65 -6.64 -10.94 -15.10
N GLY A 66 -7.17 -9.81 -14.65
CA GLY A 66 -7.32 -9.51 -13.23
C GLY A 66 -6.07 -8.95 -12.53
N ALA A 67 -4.92 -8.89 -13.20
CA ALA A 67 -3.71 -8.27 -12.66
C ALA A 67 -3.50 -6.88 -13.28
N TYR A 68 -3.22 -5.90 -12.43
CA TYR A 68 -3.09 -4.50 -12.83
C TYR A 68 -1.94 -3.81 -12.12
N ASP A 69 -1.28 -2.93 -12.86
CA ASP A 69 -0.29 -2.00 -12.35
C ASP A 69 -0.91 -0.60 -12.20
N TYR A 70 -0.46 0.12 -11.18
CA TYR A 70 -0.88 1.49 -10.93
C TYR A 70 0.26 2.44 -11.26
N TYR A 71 -0.07 3.56 -11.91
CA TYR A 71 0.88 4.59 -12.25
C TYR A 71 0.36 5.97 -11.84
N PHE A 72 1.28 6.84 -11.42
CA PHE A 72 1.02 8.26 -11.23
C PHE A 72 1.49 9.02 -12.47
N LYS A 73 0.55 9.63 -13.20
CA LYS A 73 0.81 10.35 -14.44
C LYS A 73 0.73 11.86 -14.20
N THR A 74 1.85 12.55 -14.42
CA THR A 74 1.93 14.00 -14.46
C THR A 74 1.94 14.48 -15.92
N ALA A 75 2.06 15.80 -16.14
CA ALA A 75 2.19 16.35 -17.48
C ALA A 75 3.45 15.87 -18.23
N LYS A 76 4.52 15.55 -17.49
CA LYS A 76 5.85 15.22 -18.07
C LYS A 76 6.23 13.75 -17.93
N HIS A 77 5.79 13.09 -16.85
CA HIS A 77 6.28 11.77 -16.48
C HIS A 77 5.14 10.84 -16.07
N LYS A 78 5.43 9.53 -16.15
CA LYS A 78 4.55 8.47 -15.66
C LYS A 78 5.37 7.56 -14.76
N TYR A 79 5.06 7.57 -13.47
CA TYR A 79 5.78 6.82 -12.45
C TYR A 79 5.01 5.56 -12.07
N PHE A 80 5.70 4.42 -11.96
CA PHE A 80 5.10 3.21 -11.40
C PHE A 80 4.90 3.40 -9.89
N ILE A 81 3.75 3.00 -9.35
CA ILE A 81 3.44 3.10 -7.92
C ILE A 81 3.70 1.75 -7.27
N LYS A 82 4.64 1.71 -6.33
CA LYS A 82 4.91 0.52 -5.53
C LYS A 82 4.05 0.52 -4.27
N ILE A 83 2.93 -0.20 -4.33
CA ILE A 83 1.86 -0.19 -3.31
C ILE A 83 2.35 -0.72 -1.96
N ASN A 84 3.13 -1.80 -1.96
CA ASN A 84 3.59 -2.49 -0.74
C ASN A 84 4.58 -1.68 0.12
N GLU A 85 5.20 -0.63 -0.44
CA GLU A 85 6.09 0.27 0.32
C GLU A 85 5.40 1.58 0.73
N GLY A 86 4.22 1.90 0.19
CA GLY A 86 3.52 3.17 0.38
C GLY A 86 2.40 3.12 1.41
N VAL A 87 1.79 4.29 1.66
CA VAL A 87 0.66 4.42 2.60
C VAL A 87 -0.71 4.12 1.98
N LEU A 88 -0.83 4.18 0.65
CA LEU A 88 -2.10 3.99 -0.05
C LEU A 88 -2.25 2.54 -0.51
N SER A 89 -3.40 1.94 -0.21
CA SER A 89 -3.76 0.60 -0.67
C SER A 89 -4.18 0.60 -2.15
N ALA A 90 -4.29 -0.59 -2.75
CA ALA A 90 -4.87 -0.72 -4.09
C ALA A 90 -6.30 -0.17 -4.16
N ALA A 91 -7.13 -0.40 -3.12
CA ALA A 91 -8.48 0.14 -3.04
C ALA A 91 -8.51 1.68 -2.98
N ASP A 92 -7.56 2.27 -2.25
CA ASP A 92 -7.39 3.73 -2.21
C ASP A 92 -7.05 4.31 -3.58
N LEU A 93 -6.16 3.64 -4.32
CA LEU A 93 -5.79 4.05 -5.67
C LEU A 93 -6.95 3.89 -6.65
N GLU A 94 -7.75 2.83 -6.51
CA GLU A 94 -8.96 2.63 -7.32
C GLU A 94 -9.99 3.75 -7.12
N TYR A 95 -10.23 4.16 -5.88
CA TYR A 95 -11.14 5.27 -5.57
C TYR A 95 -10.70 6.59 -6.22
N ARG A 96 -9.39 6.76 -6.43
CA ARG A 96 -8.77 7.97 -6.99
C ARG A 96 -8.55 7.89 -8.50
N LEU A 97 -9.01 6.83 -9.16
CA LEU A 97 -8.91 6.73 -10.61
C LEU A 97 -9.67 7.88 -11.28
N LYS A 98 -9.03 8.50 -12.28
CA LYS A 98 -9.57 9.65 -13.04
C LYS A 98 -9.75 10.94 -12.21
N MET A 99 -9.25 10.97 -10.98
CA MET A 99 -9.17 12.19 -10.19
C MET A 99 -7.76 12.76 -10.27
N GLU A 100 -7.68 14.09 -10.33
CA GLU A 100 -6.41 14.78 -10.14
C GLU A 100 -6.11 14.86 -8.64
N VAL A 101 -4.99 14.28 -8.23
CA VAL A 101 -4.53 14.19 -6.85
C VAL A 101 -3.18 14.87 -6.69
N ARG A 102 -2.96 15.47 -5.52
CA ARG A 102 -1.64 15.97 -5.12
C ARG A 102 -1.00 14.96 -4.17
N LEU A 103 0.17 14.47 -4.53
CA LEU A 103 0.86 13.43 -3.78
C LEU A 103 2.22 13.91 -3.33
N LYS A 104 2.59 13.48 -2.12
CA LYS A 104 3.92 13.53 -1.56
C LYS A 104 4.54 12.13 -1.64
N PHE A 105 5.67 11.99 -2.32
CA PHE A 105 6.29 10.70 -2.59
C PHE A 105 7.81 10.80 -2.70
N ILE A 106 8.47 9.64 -2.64
CA ILE A 106 9.90 9.50 -2.95
C ILE A 106 10.05 8.66 -4.21
N VAL A 107 11.03 9.02 -5.04
CA VAL A 107 11.41 8.23 -6.21
C VAL A 107 12.53 7.29 -5.79
N LYS A 108 12.37 6.01 -6.11
CA LYS A 108 13.40 4.98 -5.90
C LYS A 108 13.65 4.24 -7.21
N THR A 109 14.80 3.60 -7.29
CA THR A 109 15.12 2.66 -8.38
C THR A 109 15.29 1.28 -7.78
N GLY A 110 14.65 0.27 -8.36
CA GLY A 110 14.76 -1.10 -7.85
C GLY A 110 13.72 -2.02 -8.44
N GLU A 111 13.52 -3.16 -7.77
CA GLU A 111 12.54 -4.16 -8.19
C GLU A 111 11.11 -3.71 -7.84
N TRP A 112 10.24 -3.76 -8.84
CA TRP A 112 8.82 -3.41 -8.73
C TRP A 112 8.02 -4.52 -8.03
N ASP A 113 8.29 -5.76 -8.40
CA ASP A 113 7.50 -6.94 -8.00
C ASP A 113 8.04 -7.66 -6.77
N SER A 114 9.13 -7.15 -6.18
CA SER A 114 9.69 -7.69 -4.96
C SER A 114 8.84 -7.24 -3.77
N ASP A 115 7.95 -8.14 -3.36
CA ASP A 115 7.31 -8.12 -2.07
C ASP A 115 8.07 -9.07 -1.12
N PRO A 116 8.71 -8.55 -0.06
CA PRO A 116 9.43 -9.40 0.90
C PRO A 116 8.53 -10.44 1.58
N ASN A 117 7.20 -10.26 1.54
CA ASN A 117 6.24 -11.16 2.17
C ASN A 117 5.57 -12.13 1.18
N SER A 118 5.79 -11.97 -0.14
CA SER A 118 5.20 -12.87 -1.13
C SER A 118 6.12 -14.06 -1.41
N LYS A 119 5.58 -15.27 -1.28
CA LYS A 119 6.27 -16.51 -1.69
C LYS A 119 6.29 -16.67 -3.22
N ASP A 120 5.44 -15.93 -3.92
CA ASP A 120 5.35 -15.95 -5.36
C ASP A 120 6.34 -14.94 -5.92
N LYS A 121 7.47 -15.46 -6.44
CA LYS A 121 8.41 -14.65 -7.22
C LYS A 121 7.77 -14.30 -8.55
N VAL A 122 6.96 -13.24 -8.54
CA VAL A 122 6.51 -12.60 -9.78
C VAL A 122 7.73 -12.00 -10.48
N GLN A 123 7.68 -11.93 -11.80
CA GLN A 123 8.79 -11.54 -12.66
C GLN A 123 9.54 -10.32 -12.12
N SER A 124 10.87 -10.39 -11.93
CA SER A 124 11.65 -9.21 -11.52
C SER A 124 11.63 -8.14 -12.62
N ARG A 125 10.73 -7.16 -12.51
CA ARG A 125 10.79 -5.91 -13.26
C ARG A 125 11.58 -4.91 -12.41
N THR A 126 12.55 -4.26 -13.03
CA THR A 126 13.40 -3.25 -12.40
C THR A 126 13.21 -1.91 -13.10
N GLY A 127 13.17 -0.83 -12.33
CA GLY A 127 13.06 0.52 -12.87
C GLY A 127 12.79 1.56 -11.79
N GLU A 128 12.54 2.79 -12.21
CA GLU A 128 12.11 3.85 -11.32
C GLU A 128 10.66 3.62 -10.88
N TYR A 129 10.42 3.80 -9.59
CA TYR A 129 9.10 3.73 -8.98
C TYR A 129 8.95 4.79 -7.91
N ILE A 130 7.70 5.09 -7.56
CA ILE A 130 7.38 6.00 -6.47
C ILE A 130 6.78 5.24 -5.30
N VAL A 131 7.14 5.71 -4.11
CA VAL A 131 6.52 5.30 -2.85
C VAL A 131 5.74 6.49 -2.32
N ILE A 132 4.42 6.35 -2.28
CA ILE A 132 3.52 7.41 -1.82
C ILE A 132 3.60 7.47 -0.30
N LEU A 133 4.00 8.62 0.22
CA LEU A 133 4.09 8.89 1.65
C LEU A 133 2.81 9.52 2.18
N GLN A 134 2.18 10.40 1.39
CA GLN A 134 0.97 11.10 1.81
C GLN A 134 0.19 11.64 0.59
N GLU A 135 -1.14 11.66 0.70
CA GLU A 135 -2.00 12.49 -0.15
C GLU A 135 -2.24 13.85 0.49
N LEU A 136 -2.03 14.92 -0.26
CA LEU A 136 -2.22 16.28 0.21
C LEU A 136 -3.62 16.77 -0.18
N ARG A 137 -4.33 17.39 0.76
CA ARG A 137 -5.61 18.04 0.47
C ARG A 137 -5.38 19.22 -0.48
N ARG A 138 -6.34 19.45 -1.37
CA ARG A 138 -6.44 20.76 -2.03
C ARG A 138 -7.11 21.71 -1.06
N ASP A 139 -6.37 22.75 -0.70
CA ASP A 139 -6.86 23.90 0.07
C ASP A 139 -7.77 24.77 -0.80
#